data_AF-A0A9D1E2R0-F1
#
_entry.id   AF-A0A9D1E2R0-F1
#
_cell.length_a   1.000
_cell.length_b   1.000
_cell.length_c   1.000
_cell.angle_alpha   90.00
_cell.angle_beta   90.00
_cell.angle_gamma   90.00
#
_symmetry.space_group_name_H-M   'P 1'
#
loop_
_entity.id
_entity.type
_entity.pdbx_description
1 polymer ?
#
loop_
_entity_poly.entity_id
_entity_poly.type
_entity_poly.pdbx_seq_one_letter_code
_entity_poly.pdbx_strand_id
1 'polypeptide(L)'
;MYCKNCGSEIDDRAVVCPKCGVATGKSGEDKASGLSIAALVLAFFIPLVGLILGIVAKKDAGEKSAKLAKAAIIVSVVFMVLNVLVGVLYSAAILGMLQGSGVALL
;
A
#
# COMPACT_ATOMS: atom_id res chain seq x y z
N MET A 1 -7.79 26.71 11.28
CA MET A 1 -9.11 26.64 10.58
C MET A 1 -10.26 26.77 11.60
N TYR A 2 -11.51 26.97 11.17
CA TYR A 2 -12.66 27.02 12.08
C TYR A 2 -13.50 25.73 12.02
N CYS A 3 -14.01 25.29 13.16
CA CYS A 3 -14.91 24.14 13.23
C CYS A 3 -16.25 24.47 12.55
N LYS A 4 -16.66 23.65 11.58
CA LYS A 4 -17.94 23.83 10.86
C LYS A 4 -19.20 23.62 11.71
N ASN A 5 -19.05 23.02 12.89
CA ASN A 5 -20.17 22.73 13.78
C ASN A 5 -20.31 23.78 14.88
N CYS A 6 -19.23 24.09 15.61
CA CYS A 6 -19.29 24.98 16.77
C CYS A 6 -18.63 26.36 16.55
N GLY A 7 -18.02 26.60 15.39
CA GLY A 7 -17.41 27.89 15.05
C GLY A 7 -16.12 28.21 15.80
N SER A 8 -15.62 27.33 16.68
CA SER A 8 -14.36 27.56 17.39
C SER A 8 -13.17 27.50 16.44
N GLU A 9 -12.18 28.35 16.66
CA GLU A 9 -10.88 28.24 16.01
C GLU A 9 -10.18 26.95 16.49
N ILE A 10 -9.69 26.17 15.53
CA ILE A 10 -9.05 24.88 15.74
C ILE A 10 -7.75 24.81 14.94
N ASP A 11 -6.78 24.10 15.50
CA ASP A 11 -5.50 23.84 14.82
C ASP A 11 -5.73 23.18 13.46
N ASP A 12 -4.93 23.56 12.46
CA ASP A 12 -5.04 23.00 11.13
C ASP A 12 -4.67 21.51 11.07
N ARG A 13 -4.12 20.90 12.11
CA ARG A 13 -3.88 19.44 12.14
C ARG A 13 -4.86 18.70 13.03
N ALA A 14 -5.78 19.41 13.69
CA ALA A 14 -6.76 18.78 14.56
C ALA A 14 -7.69 17.90 13.72
N VAL A 15 -7.63 16.57 13.90
CA VAL A 15 -8.52 15.55 13.29
C VAL A 15 -9.92 15.61 13.91
N VAL A 16 -10.00 16.06 15.17
CA VAL A 16 -11.21 16.18 15.97
C VAL A 16 -11.20 17.55 16.65
N CYS A 17 -12.35 18.24 16.66
CA CYS A 17 -12.50 19.51 17.37
C CYS A 17 -12.43 19.29 18.89
N PRO A 18 -11.48 19.90 19.63
CA PRO A 18 -11.34 19.70 21.07
C PRO A 18 -12.48 20.36 21.88
N LYS A 19 -13.29 21.22 21.27
CA LYS A 19 -14.41 21.90 21.92
C LYS A 19 -15.72 21.11 21.84
N CYS A 20 -16.07 20.56 20.67
CA CYS A 20 -17.35 19.88 20.47
C CYS A 20 -17.24 18.39 20.12
N GLY A 21 -16.03 17.87 19.90
CA GLY A 21 -15.80 16.46 19.59
C GLY A 21 -16.12 16.05 18.14
N VAL A 22 -16.55 16.97 17.28
CA VAL A 22 -16.84 16.64 15.87
C VAL A 22 -15.54 16.46 15.06
N ALA A 23 -15.50 15.45 14.19
CA ALA A 23 -14.38 15.23 13.28
C ALA A 23 -14.27 16.39 12.26
N THR A 24 -13.06 16.86 12.02
CA THR A 24 -12.79 18.05 11.19
C THR A 24 -12.62 17.70 9.71
N GLY A 25 -12.68 16.40 9.37
CA GLY A 25 -12.49 15.89 8.01
C GLY A 25 -11.03 15.86 7.54
N LYS A 26 -10.06 16.16 8.42
CA LYS A 26 -8.65 15.93 8.13
C LYS A 26 -8.26 14.51 8.53
N SER A 27 -8.07 13.62 7.55
CA SER A 27 -7.26 12.42 7.78
C SER A 27 -5.87 12.86 8.16
N GLY A 28 -5.35 12.33 9.28
CA GLY A 28 -4.00 12.63 9.75
C GLY A 28 -2.99 12.50 8.61
N GLU A 29 -2.05 13.43 8.56
CA GLU A 29 -0.97 13.45 7.58
C GLU A 29 -0.36 12.06 7.39
N ASP A 30 -0.66 11.45 6.24
CA ASP A 30 0.08 10.31 5.71
C ASP A 30 1.50 10.80 5.41
N LYS A 31 2.36 10.80 6.43
CA LYS A 31 3.80 10.86 6.19
C LYS A 31 4.16 9.57 5.47
N ALA A 32 4.14 9.62 4.13
CA ALA A 32 4.71 8.63 3.23
C ALA A 32 6.21 8.53 3.53
N SER A 33 6.50 7.76 4.56
CA SER A 33 7.82 7.32 4.99
C SER A 33 7.85 5.82 4.81
N GLY A 34 9.02 5.18 4.93
CA GLY A 34 9.28 3.78 4.55
C GLY A 34 8.23 2.74 4.96
N LEU A 35 7.36 3.06 5.93
CA LEU A 35 6.15 2.33 6.26
C LEU A 35 5.21 2.04 5.07
N SER A 36 4.99 2.98 4.15
CA SER A 36 4.12 2.74 2.97
C SER A 36 4.75 1.75 1.99
N ILE A 37 6.07 1.83 1.81
CA ILE A 37 6.82 0.91 0.95
C ILE A 37 6.92 -0.46 1.62
N ALA A 38 7.20 -0.52 2.93
CA ALA A 38 7.22 -1.74 3.71
C ALA A 38 5.85 -2.44 3.72
N ALA A 39 4.75 -1.67 3.78
CA ALA A 39 3.39 -2.21 3.67
C ALA A 39 3.14 -2.82 2.28
N LEU A 40 3.65 -2.20 1.20
CA LEU A 40 3.56 -2.75 -0.16
C LEU A 40 4.35 -4.07 -0.29
N VAL A 41 5.57 -4.11 0.26
CA VAL A 41 6.44 -5.29 0.24
C VAL A 41 5.82 -6.43 1.07
N LEU A 42 5.33 -6.17 2.29
CA LEU A 42 4.64 -7.18 3.10
C LEU A 42 3.33 -7.64 2.45
N ALA A 43 2.57 -6.74 1.81
CA ALA A 43 1.35 -7.11 1.10
C ALA A 43 1.64 -8.03 -0.10
N PHE A 44 2.84 -7.97 -0.68
CA PHE A 44 3.26 -8.89 -1.73
C PHE A 44 3.44 -10.33 -1.21
N PHE A 45 3.96 -10.48 0.01
CA PHE A 45 4.17 -11.80 0.64
C PHE A 45 2.92 -12.33 1.36
N ILE A 46 2.04 -11.45 1.82
CA ILE A 46 0.80 -11.80 2.52
C ILE A 46 -0.37 -11.00 1.92
N PRO A 47 -0.77 -11.31 0.67
CA PRO A 47 -1.81 -10.56 -0.06
C PRO A 47 -3.15 -10.48 0.68
N LEU A 48 -3.46 -11.49 1.51
CA LEU A 48 -4.68 -11.51 2.31
C LEU A 48 -4.72 -10.39 3.37
N VAL A 49 -3.62 -10.09 4.05
CA VAL A 49 -3.59 -9.07 5.11
C VAL A 49 -3.67 -7.66 4.53
N GLY A 50 -2.93 -7.41 3.43
CA GLY A 50 -2.99 -6.13 2.71
C GLY A 50 -4.39 -5.83 2.16
N LEU A 51 -5.09 -6.85 1.65
CA LEU A 51 -6.46 -6.72 1.14
C LEU A 51 -7.45 -6.41 2.27
N ILE A 52 -7.35 -7.09 3.41
CA ILE A 52 -8.24 -6.88 4.56
C ILE A 52 -8.09 -5.47 5.13
N LEU A 53 -6.85 -5.00 5.36
CA LEU A 53 -6.58 -3.65 5.86
C LEU A 53 -7.05 -2.57 4.87
N GLY A 54 -6.87 -2.82 3.56
CA GLY A 54 -7.35 -1.92 2.52
C GLY A 54 -8.88 -1.79 2.49
N ILE A 55 -9.61 -2.88 2.74
CA ILE A 55 -11.08 -2.86 2.84
C ILE A 55 -11.54 -2.09 4.09
N VAL A 56 -10.88 -2.27 5.24
CA VAL A 56 -11.21 -1.56 6.48
C VAL A 56 -10.91 -0.06 6.35
N ALA A 57 -9.76 0.33 5.81
CA ALA A 57 -9.39 1.74 5.59
C ALA A 57 -10.34 2.46 4.62
N LYS A 58 -10.98 1.72 3.72
CA LYS A 58 -11.95 2.25 2.76
C LYS A 58 -13.28 2.65 3.40
N LYS A 59 -13.58 2.17 4.62
CA LYS A 59 -14.80 2.51 5.35
C LYS A 59 -14.82 3.98 5.83
N ASP A 60 -13.64 4.59 6.01
CA ASP A 60 -13.48 5.97 6.46
C ASP A 60 -12.91 6.92 5.38
N ALA A 61 -12.48 6.39 4.23
CA ALA A 61 -11.90 7.18 3.15
C ALA A 61 -12.96 7.69 2.16
N GLY A 62 -13.06 9.01 2.01
CA GLY A 62 -14.00 9.66 1.07
C GLY A 62 -13.86 9.20 -0.39
N GLU A 63 -14.92 9.38 -1.19
CA GLU A 63 -15.11 8.81 -2.53
C GLU A 63 -13.94 9.01 -3.53
N LYS A 64 -13.13 10.06 -3.35
CA LYS A 64 -11.97 10.33 -4.22
C LYS A 64 -10.82 9.33 -4.03
N SER A 65 -10.69 8.72 -2.86
CA SER A 65 -9.61 7.77 -2.54
C SER A 65 -9.84 6.38 -3.15
N ALA A 66 -11.09 6.03 -3.44
CA ALA A 66 -11.45 4.71 -3.98
C ALA A 66 -10.94 4.48 -5.43
N LYS A 67 -10.82 5.55 -6.23
CA LYS A 67 -10.33 5.47 -7.61
C LYS A 67 -8.82 5.26 -7.67
N LEU A 68 -8.07 5.98 -6.83
CA LEU A 68 -6.61 5.81 -6.72
C LEU A 68 -6.24 4.45 -6.14
N ALA A 69 -6.97 3.95 -5.15
CA ALA A 69 -6.75 2.61 -4.59
C ALA A 69 -6.94 1.49 -5.64
N LYS A 70 -7.97 1.58 -6.48
CA LYS A 70 -8.15 0.61 -7.57
C LYS A 70 -7.00 0.65 -8.58
N ALA A 71 -6.52 1.84 -8.95
CA ALA A 71 -5.38 1.98 -9.86
C ALA A 71 -4.09 1.39 -9.26
N ALA A 72 -3.83 1.63 -7.97
CA ALA A 72 -2.66 1.11 -7.27
C ALA A 72 -2.64 -0.43 -7.22
N ILE A 73 -3.80 -1.07 -6.97
CA ILE A 73 -3.92 -2.54 -6.96
C ILE A 73 -3.60 -3.11 -8.36
N ILE A 74 -4.18 -2.53 -9.42
CA ILE A 74 -3.95 -3.01 -10.78
C ILE A 74 -2.46 -2.91 -11.16
N VAL A 75 -1.82 -1.78 -10.86
CA VAL A 75 -0.38 -1.59 -11.14
C VAL A 75 0.46 -2.61 -10.36
N SER A 76 0.14 -2.83 -9.08
CA SER A 76 0.85 -3.81 -8.23
C SER A 76 0.74 -5.24 -8.79
N VAL A 77 -0.46 -5.65 -9.21
CA VAL A 77 -0.67 -7.00 -9.79
C VAL A 77 0.07 -7.16 -11.11
N VAL A 78 0.02 -6.16 -12.00
CA VAL A 78 0.75 -6.21 -13.28
C VAL A 78 2.26 -6.32 -13.05
N PHE A 79 2.81 -5.52 -12.13
CA PHE A 79 4.23 -5.58 -11.80
C PHE A 79 4.62 -6.91 -11.13
N MET A 80 3.75 -7.47 -10.27
CA MET A 80 3.95 -8.78 -9.64
C MET A 80 4.06 -9.88 -10.69
N VAL A 81 3.09 -9.96 -11.60
CA VAL A 81 3.07 -10.99 -12.66
C VAL A 81 4.30 -10.85 -13.55
N LEU A 82 4.67 -9.63 -13.92
CA LEU A 82 5.83 -9.38 -14.77
C LEU A 82 7.15 -9.77 -14.06
N ASN A 83 7.31 -9.44 -12.78
CA ASN A 83 8.48 -9.85 -11.99
C ASN A 83 8.53 -11.36 -11.73
N VAL A 84 7.39 -12.02 -11.51
CA VAL A 84 7.34 -13.48 -11.35
C VAL A 84 7.71 -14.17 -12.66
N LEU A 85 7.18 -13.72 -13.80
CA LEU A 85 7.54 -14.28 -15.11
C LEU A 85 9.02 -14.09 -15.41
N VAL A 86 9.55 -12.88 -15.23
CA VAL A 86 10.98 -12.60 -15.44
C VAL A 86 11.83 -13.39 -14.43
N GLY A 87 11.41 -13.48 -13.17
CA GLY A 87 12.10 -14.24 -12.13
C GLY A 87 12.12 -15.74 -12.40
N VAL A 88 11.04 -16.32 -12.91
CA VAL A 88 10.98 -17.73 -13.33
C VAL A 88 11.92 -17.98 -14.50
N LEU A 89 11.90 -17.12 -15.53
CA LEU A 89 12.81 -17.24 -16.68
C LEU A 89 14.29 -17.08 -16.27
N TYR A 90 14.57 -16.11 -15.38
CA TYR A 90 15.92 -15.84 -14.88
C TYR A 90 16.42 -16.96 -13.96
N SER A 91 15.56 -17.47 -13.08
CA SER A 91 15.88 -18.60 -12.20
C SER A 91 16.09 -19.91 -12.99
N ALA A 92 15.31 -20.16 -14.04
CA ALA A 92 15.51 -21.28 -14.96
C ALA A 92 16.83 -21.15 -15.73
N ALA A 93 17.20 -19.94 -16.17
CA ALA A 93 18.49 -19.68 -16.82
C ALA A 93 19.67 -19.89 -15.87
N ILE A 94 19.57 -19.43 -14.62
CA ILE A 94 20.60 -19.65 -13.58
C ILE A 94 20.71 -21.12 -13.21
N LEU A 95 19.60 -21.84 -13.03
CA LEU A 95 19.61 -23.30 -12.79
C LEU A 95 20.24 -24.06 -13.96
N GLY A 96 19.96 -23.65 -15.20
CA GLY A 96 20.58 -24.24 -16.39
C GLY A 96 22.10 -24.02 -16.44
N MET A 97 22.60 -22.86 -16.00
CA MET A 97 24.04 -22.58 -15.90
C MET A 97 24.71 -23.35 -14.74
N LEU A 98 24.00 -23.56 -13.63
CA LEU A 98 24.48 -24.37 -12.50
C LEU A 98 24.57 -25.86 -12.87
N GLN A 99 23.62 -26.40 -13.64
CA GLN A 99 23.72 -27.77 -14.16
C GLN A 99 24.79 -27.91 -15.26
N GLY A 100 25.06 -26.85 -16.04
CA GLY A 100 26.09 -26.83 -17.08
C GLY A 100 27.54 -26.83 -16.57
N SER A 101 27.78 -26.52 -15.29
CA SER A 101 29.13 -26.48 -14.68
C SER A 101 29.44 -27.67 -13.76
N GLY A 102 28.51 -28.64 -13.60
CA GLY A 102 28.63 -29.74 -12.63
C GLY A 102 28.48 -31.17 -13.15
N VAL A 103 28.17 -31.42 -14.43
CA VAL A 103 27.88 -32.79 -14.96
C VAL A 103 28.83 -33.19 -16.10
N ALA A 104 30.02 -32.60 -16.18
CA ALA A 104 31.07 -33.02 -17.13
C ALA A 104 32.15 -33.91 -16.50
N LEU A 105 31.91 -34.47 -15.30
CA LEU A 105 32.92 -35.23 -14.54
C LEU A 105 32.42 -36.54 -13.89
N LEU A 106 31.27 -37.07 -14.32
CA LEU A 106 30.86 -38.45 -14.03
C LEU A 106 30.37 -39.13 -15.32
#